data_AF-R7T3E4-F1
#
_entry.id   AF-R7T3E4-F1
#
_cell.length_a   1.000
_cell.length_b   1.000
_cell.length_c   1.000
_cell.angle_alpha   90.00
_cell.angle_beta   90.00
_cell.angle_gamma   90.00
#
_symmetry.space_group_name_H-M   'P 1'
#
loop_
_entity.id
_entity.type
_entity.pdbx_description
1 polymer ?
#
loop_
_entity_poly.entity_id
_entity_poly.type
_entity_poly.pdbx_seq_one_letter_code
_entity_poly.pdbx_strand_id
1 'polypeptide(L)'
;MLDILGVQSIGYSSFIEHQRNFLQPAVKEVWLAEQKAVLQVAKQAEGGAAVGGDSRCDSPGHCAKFGSYSLMDLQSGKIIDVQLVQSNEVGGSYHMELEGLKRCWKTLTKNRVKVKTLVTDRHVQIRSYIKKDVAMKDVDHRFDVWHIAKSFKKKMLALSARKKCSELQGWIKSAVNHLYWVASSTPDGNGTLMLAKWLSIANHLQNVHHNHGDPLCTVIYKMLRHKHGCNPVTTPASCMFEDLVSTTQMRKDIPMLSPMEQTSELEAYHSVVNQFSPKMIGFSYFGMTCRIYLSALHYNENVNWRQATLASGEKRWRVEFPKSKRGDDVARERKVQITHNYVTRLQAAVVDRVLKGKKRAKKRAPAPLCASFERPDKRQAIEEKETRSRFNKTHSA
;
A
#
# COMPACT_ATOMS: atom_id res chain seq x y z
N MET A 1 -32.95 10.17 21.47
CA MET A 1 -32.25 10.98 22.50
C MET A 1 -32.49 12.47 22.29
N LEU A 2 -32.18 13.04 21.12
CA LEU A 2 -32.47 14.46 20.83
C LEU A 2 -33.97 14.79 20.70
N ASP A 3 -34.77 13.90 20.08
CA ASP A 3 -36.24 14.08 20.01
C ASP A 3 -36.91 14.03 21.39
N ILE A 4 -36.35 13.26 22.33
CA ILE A 4 -36.83 13.19 23.73
C ILE A 4 -36.54 14.51 24.46
N LEU A 5 -35.50 15.24 24.04
CA LEU A 5 -35.11 16.54 24.60
C LEU A 5 -35.80 17.71 23.90
N GLY A 6 -36.71 17.47 22.95
CA GLY A 6 -37.38 18.54 22.19
C GLY A 6 -36.46 19.34 21.26
N VAL A 7 -35.24 18.85 21.01
CA VAL A 7 -34.27 19.52 20.14
C VAL A 7 -34.60 19.15 18.69
N GLN A 8 -35.02 20.12 17.88
CA GLN A 8 -35.24 19.91 16.45
C GLN A 8 -33.97 19.37 15.79
N SER A 9 -34.04 18.13 15.33
CA SER A 9 -32.96 17.49 14.59
C SER A 9 -33.17 17.66 13.09
N ILE A 10 -32.08 17.83 12.34
CA ILE A 10 -32.16 17.80 10.88
C ILE A 10 -32.55 16.38 10.43
N GLY A 11 -33.57 16.27 9.57
CA GLY A 11 -33.94 14.99 8.99
C GLY A 11 -32.80 14.37 8.19
N TYR A 12 -32.78 13.03 8.07
CA TYR A 12 -31.70 12.30 7.38
C TYR A 12 -31.49 12.79 5.94
N SER A 13 -32.57 13.03 5.19
CA SER A 13 -32.50 13.58 3.83
C SER A 13 -31.80 14.94 3.80
N SER A 14 -32.17 15.84 4.72
CA SER A 14 -31.55 17.16 4.85
C SER A 14 -30.08 17.04 5.25
N PHE A 15 -29.72 16.13 6.17
CA PHE A 15 -28.34 15.85 6.53
C PHE A 15 -27.51 15.40 5.33
N ILE A 16 -28.00 14.43 4.56
CA ILE A 16 -27.32 13.95 3.34
C ILE A 16 -27.19 15.06 2.30
N GLU A 17 -28.21 15.90 2.14
CA GLU A 17 -28.15 17.04 1.25
C GLU A 17 -27.09 18.07 1.66
N HIS A 18 -27.03 18.41 2.96
CA HIS A 18 -26.01 19.32 3.49
C HIS A 18 -24.61 18.76 3.29
N GLN A 19 -24.42 17.46 3.54
CA GLN A 19 -23.15 16.80 3.27
C GLN A 19 -22.78 16.92 1.80
N ARG A 20 -23.71 16.58 0.90
CA ARG A 20 -23.48 16.62 -0.55
C ARG A 20 -23.16 18.03 -1.04
N ASN A 21 -23.87 19.03 -0.55
CA ASN A 21 -23.81 20.39 -1.09
C ASN A 21 -22.68 21.23 -0.49
N PHE A 22 -22.29 21.00 0.77
CA PHE A 22 -21.35 21.86 1.49
C PHE A 22 -20.15 21.10 2.05
N LEU A 23 -20.36 19.98 2.76
CA LEU A 23 -19.27 19.23 3.39
C LEU A 23 -18.31 18.60 2.39
N GLN A 24 -18.83 17.82 1.43
CA GLN A 24 -18.00 17.12 0.45
C GLN A 24 -17.13 18.07 -0.40
N PRO A 25 -17.66 19.21 -0.90
CA PRO A 25 -16.82 20.22 -1.55
C PRO A 25 -15.79 20.86 -0.63
N ALA A 26 -16.14 21.18 0.62
CA ALA A 26 -15.21 21.78 1.57
C ALA A 26 -14.03 20.82 1.87
N VAL A 27 -14.32 19.53 2.09
CA VAL A 27 -13.28 18.50 2.24
C VAL A 27 -12.34 18.48 1.03
N LYS A 28 -12.91 18.53 -0.17
CA LYS A 28 -12.11 18.57 -1.39
C LYS A 28 -11.27 19.84 -1.50
N GLU A 29 -11.80 21.01 -1.15
CA GLU A 29 -11.06 22.28 -1.20
C GLU A 29 -9.89 22.27 -0.22
N VAL A 30 -10.10 21.81 1.02
CA VAL A 30 -9.03 21.69 2.03
C VAL A 30 -7.99 20.67 1.60
N TRP A 31 -8.39 19.50 1.07
CA TRP A 31 -7.48 18.50 0.53
C TRP A 31 -6.65 19.04 -0.63
N LEU A 32 -7.26 19.72 -1.60
CA LEU A 32 -6.53 20.27 -2.75
C LEU A 32 -5.53 21.36 -2.33
N ALA A 33 -5.84 22.13 -1.29
CA ALA A 33 -4.90 23.10 -0.72
C ALA A 33 -3.70 22.40 -0.06
N GLU A 34 -3.94 21.37 0.75
CA GLU A 34 -2.88 20.54 1.37
C GLU A 34 -2.02 19.85 0.30
N GLN A 35 -2.66 19.18 -0.65
CA GLN A 35 -2.01 18.51 -1.77
C GLN A 35 -1.12 19.47 -2.55
N LYS A 36 -1.60 20.70 -2.83
CA LYS A 36 -0.79 21.71 -3.53
C LYS A 36 0.48 22.07 -2.74
N ALA A 37 0.39 22.18 -1.42
CA ALA A 37 1.54 22.45 -0.57
C ALA A 37 2.55 21.28 -0.59
N VAL A 38 2.07 20.04 -0.47
CA VAL A 38 2.93 18.83 -0.53
C VAL A 38 3.58 18.68 -1.91
N LEU A 39 2.84 18.90 -3.01
CA LEU A 39 3.36 18.88 -4.36
C LEU A 39 4.45 19.94 -4.59
N GLN A 40 4.32 21.12 -3.97
CA GLN A 40 5.33 22.16 -4.06
C GLN A 40 6.64 21.74 -3.39
N VAL A 41 6.58 21.07 -2.24
CA VAL A 41 7.75 20.50 -1.57
C VAL A 41 8.39 19.41 -2.44
N ALA A 42 7.59 18.47 -2.95
CA ALA A 42 8.09 17.40 -3.83
C ALA A 42 8.74 17.95 -5.11
N LYS A 43 8.22 19.06 -5.64
CA LYS A 43 8.79 19.75 -6.82
C LYS A 43 10.16 20.37 -6.54
N GLN A 44 10.43 20.77 -5.30
CA GLN A 44 11.67 21.40 -4.88
C GLN A 44 12.74 20.39 -4.45
N ALA A 45 12.43 19.09 -4.42
CA ALA A 45 13.37 18.04 -4.05
C ALA A 45 14.58 18.01 -5.00
N GLU A 46 15.78 18.15 -4.45
CA GLU A 46 17.04 18.07 -5.20
C GLU A 46 17.18 16.71 -5.87
N GLY A 47 17.50 16.70 -7.17
CA GLY A 47 17.59 15.48 -7.96
C GLY A 47 16.25 14.82 -8.33
N GLY A 48 15.13 15.30 -7.77
CA GLY A 48 13.77 14.78 -7.98
C GLY A 48 13.24 13.97 -6.79
N ALA A 49 11.92 13.97 -6.62
CA ALA A 49 11.25 13.31 -5.50
C ALA A 49 11.37 11.78 -5.55
N ALA A 50 11.51 11.15 -4.38
CA ALA A 50 11.34 9.73 -4.20
C ALA A 50 9.92 9.45 -3.72
N VAL A 51 9.13 8.71 -4.51
CA VAL A 51 7.71 8.49 -4.21
C VAL A 51 7.39 7.01 -4.10
N GLY A 52 6.46 6.68 -3.21
CA GLY A 52 5.96 5.34 -2.97
C GLY A 52 4.50 5.24 -3.37
N GLY A 53 4.08 4.12 -3.94
CA GLY A 53 2.70 3.94 -4.36
C GLY A 53 2.14 2.56 -4.03
N ASP A 54 0.94 2.55 -3.44
CA ASP A 54 0.22 1.33 -3.08
C ASP A 54 -1.31 1.53 -3.19
N SER A 55 -2.04 0.44 -3.36
CA SER A 55 -3.49 0.41 -3.57
C SER A 55 -4.22 -0.31 -2.46
N ARG A 56 -5.41 0.20 -2.13
CA ARG A 56 -6.33 -0.40 -1.17
C ARG A 56 -7.72 -0.57 -1.77
N CYS A 57 -8.27 -1.78 -1.68
CA CYS A 57 -9.64 -2.09 -2.08
C CYS A 57 -10.64 -2.05 -0.92
N ASP A 58 -11.89 -1.71 -1.23
CA ASP A 58 -13.00 -1.63 -0.27
C ASP A 58 -13.53 -2.98 0.23
N SER A 59 -13.37 -4.04 -0.57
CA SER A 59 -13.63 -5.42 -0.15
C SER A 59 -12.45 -6.35 -0.49
N PRO A 60 -12.30 -7.49 0.22
CA PRO A 60 -11.36 -8.53 -0.18
C PRO A 60 -11.86 -9.31 -1.40
N GLY A 61 -10.93 -9.82 -2.21
CA GLY A 61 -11.23 -10.68 -3.37
C GLY A 61 -11.51 -9.92 -4.67
N HIS A 62 -12.03 -10.63 -5.68
CA HIS A 62 -12.22 -10.10 -7.03
C HIS A 62 -13.53 -9.28 -7.21
N CYS A 63 -14.24 -8.96 -6.12
CA CYS A 63 -15.53 -8.27 -6.14
C CYS A 63 -15.48 -6.81 -5.65
N ALA A 64 -14.28 -6.24 -5.47
CA ALA A 64 -14.13 -4.86 -5.01
C ALA A 64 -14.80 -3.87 -5.97
N LYS A 65 -15.58 -2.95 -5.37
CA LYS A 65 -16.25 -1.87 -6.10
C LYS A 65 -15.32 -0.68 -6.24
N PHE A 66 -14.57 -0.36 -5.20
CA PHE A 66 -13.68 0.79 -5.15
C PHE A 66 -12.26 0.37 -4.79
N GLY A 67 -11.30 0.89 -5.55
CA GLY A 67 -9.87 0.88 -5.24
C GLY A 67 -9.39 2.32 -5.06
N SER A 68 -8.66 2.59 -3.99
CA SER A 68 -7.96 3.86 -3.78
C SER A 68 -6.46 3.63 -3.90
N TYR A 69 -5.83 4.32 -4.84
CA TYR A 69 -4.37 4.35 -4.97
C TYR A 69 -3.82 5.56 -4.24
N SER A 70 -2.79 5.34 -3.44
CA SER A 70 -2.17 6.33 -2.57
C SER A 70 -0.73 6.53 -3.02
N LEU A 71 -0.35 7.78 -3.29
CA LEU A 71 1.02 8.14 -3.62
C LEU A 71 1.61 8.97 -2.49
N MET A 72 2.75 8.54 -1.96
CA MET A 72 3.45 9.13 -0.81
C MET A 72 4.81 9.67 -1.25
N ASP A 73 5.22 10.79 -0.67
CA ASP A 73 6.60 11.26 -0.68
C ASP A 73 7.39 10.48 0.37
N LEU A 74 8.35 9.65 -0.05
CA LEU A 74 9.04 8.73 0.86
C LEU A 74 10.00 9.45 1.80
N GLN A 75 10.45 10.65 1.44
CA GLN A 75 11.32 11.46 2.29
C GLN A 75 10.56 12.11 3.45
N SER A 76 9.40 12.72 3.18
CA SER A 76 8.60 13.38 4.22
C SER A 76 7.52 12.50 4.85
N GLY A 77 7.29 11.31 4.30
CA GLY A 77 6.21 10.41 4.69
C GLY A 77 4.81 10.90 4.31
N LYS A 78 4.66 12.09 3.69
CA LYS A 78 3.34 12.67 3.42
C LYS A 78 2.69 12.08 2.18
N ILE A 79 1.37 11.91 2.22
CA ILE A 79 0.56 11.58 1.06
C ILE A 79 0.50 12.78 0.11
N ILE A 80 1.02 12.58 -1.10
CA ILE A 80 1.01 13.55 -2.20
C ILE A 80 -0.35 13.53 -2.91
N ASP A 81 -0.86 12.34 -3.25
CA ASP A 81 -2.09 12.18 -4.00
C ASP A 81 -2.84 10.90 -3.60
N VAL A 82 -4.16 10.95 -3.70
CA VAL A 82 -5.02 9.78 -3.51
C VAL A 82 -6.09 9.78 -4.59
N GLN A 83 -6.16 8.68 -5.35
CA GLN A 83 -7.04 8.53 -6.50
C GLN A 83 -8.01 7.38 -6.28
N LEU A 84 -9.31 7.70 -6.30
CA LEU A 84 -10.38 6.70 -6.27
C LEU A 84 -10.68 6.20 -7.68
N VAL A 85 -10.76 4.89 -7.82
CA VAL A 85 -11.18 4.19 -9.04
C VAL A 85 -12.33 3.25 -8.69
N GLN A 86 -13.41 3.30 -9.46
CA GLN A 86 -14.49 2.33 -9.40
C GLN A 86 -14.25 1.23 -10.43
N SER A 87 -14.48 -0.03 -10.07
CA SER A 87 -14.07 -1.19 -10.89
C SER A 87 -14.69 -1.21 -12.29
N ASN A 88 -15.92 -0.73 -12.47
CA ASN A 88 -16.54 -0.63 -13.79
C ASN A 88 -15.97 0.50 -14.68
N GLU A 89 -15.18 1.43 -14.13
CA GLU A 89 -14.41 2.40 -14.95
C GLU A 89 -13.29 1.72 -15.74
N VAL A 90 -12.83 0.55 -15.29
CA VAL A 90 -11.59 -0.10 -15.75
C VAL A 90 -11.75 -1.58 -16.09
N GLY A 91 -12.99 -2.08 -16.17
CA GLY A 91 -13.26 -3.47 -16.52
C GLY A 91 -12.97 -4.49 -15.41
N GLY A 92 -12.88 -4.06 -14.14
CA GLY A 92 -12.76 -4.95 -12.99
C GLY A 92 -11.77 -4.47 -11.93
N SER A 93 -11.82 -5.07 -10.74
CA SER A 93 -11.00 -4.66 -9.60
C SER A 93 -9.49 -4.82 -9.84
N TYR A 94 -9.10 -5.78 -10.69
CA TYR A 94 -7.70 -6.05 -11.05
C TYR A 94 -7.01 -4.87 -11.74
N HIS A 95 -7.76 -4.00 -12.43
CA HIS A 95 -7.20 -2.89 -13.19
C HIS A 95 -7.17 -1.57 -12.40
N MET A 96 -7.78 -1.52 -11.21
CA MET A 96 -7.93 -0.28 -10.44
C MET A 96 -6.60 0.26 -9.94
N GLU A 97 -5.67 -0.61 -9.55
CA GLU A 97 -4.36 -0.21 -9.04
C GLU A 97 -3.52 0.47 -10.13
N LEU A 98 -3.44 -0.11 -11.33
CA LEU A 98 -2.74 0.51 -12.45
C LEU A 98 -3.37 1.85 -12.85
N GLU A 99 -4.70 1.91 -12.93
CA GLU A 99 -5.40 3.15 -13.25
C GLU A 99 -5.18 4.24 -12.18
N GLY A 100 -5.18 3.85 -10.91
CA GLY A 100 -4.87 4.75 -9.81
C GLY A 100 -3.47 5.35 -9.93
N LEU A 101 -2.45 4.53 -10.21
CA LEU A 101 -1.09 5.01 -10.48
C LEU A 101 -1.06 6.00 -11.66
N LYS A 102 -1.73 5.69 -12.78
CA LYS A 102 -1.81 6.59 -13.95
C LYS A 102 -2.41 7.94 -13.60
N ARG A 103 -3.48 7.96 -12.80
CA ARG A 103 -4.12 9.20 -12.33
C ARG A 103 -3.17 10.02 -11.46
N CYS A 104 -2.48 9.38 -10.51
CA CYS A 104 -1.47 10.04 -9.67
C CYS A 104 -0.32 10.59 -10.52
N TRP A 105 0.18 9.82 -11.49
CA TRP A 105 1.26 10.25 -12.38
C TRP A 105 0.86 11.47 -13.20
N LYS A 106 -0.38 11.50 -13.72
CA LYS A 106 -0.93 12.67 -14.42
C LYS A 106 -0.96 13.92 -13.51
N THR A 107 -1.28 13.75 -12.22
CA THR A 107 -1.22 14.84 -11.23
C THR A 107 0.21 15.37 -11.07
N LEU A 108 1.20 14.49 -10.91
CA LEU A 108 2.61 14.87 -10.80
C LEU A 108 3.10 15.64 -12.02
N THR A 109 2.85 15.10 -13.22
CA THR A 109 3.24 15.72 -14.49
C THR A 109 2.60 17.10 -14.66
N LYS A 110 1.29 17.22 -14.37
CA LYS A 110 0.57 18.50 -14.44
C LYS A 110 1.18 19.56 -13.51
N ASN A 111 1.66 19.15 -12.33
CA ASN A 111 2.28 20.05 -11.36
C ASN A 111 3.81 20.20 -11.56
N ARG A 112 4.36 19.58 -12.61
CA ARG A 112 5.79 19.62 -12.95
C ARG A 112 6.68 19.09 -11.82
N VAL A 113 6.24 18.05 -11.14
CA VAL A 113 7.06 17.34 -10.14
C VAL A 113 7.98 16.37 -10.88
N LYS A 114 9.29 16.54 -10.70
CA LYS A 114 10.27 15.56 -11.20
C LYS A 114 10.35 14.42 -10.21
N VAL A 115 10.08 13.20 -10.65
CA VAL A 115 10.23 11.98 -9.84
C VAL A 115 11.53 11.30 -10.23
N LYS A 116 12.40 11.05 -9.25
CA LYS A 116 13.64 10.31 -9.42
C LYS A 116 13.42 8.81 -9.25
N THR A 117 12.74 8.44 -8.17
CA THR A 117 12.54 7.04 -7.78
C THR A 117 11.06 6.80 -7.50
N LEU A 118 10.54 5.68 -8.00
CA LEU A 118 9.20 5.20 -7.70
C LEU A 118 9.32 3.83 -7.04
N VAL A 119 8.84 3.68 -5.80
CA VAL A 119 8.79 2.39 -5.09
C VAL A 119 7.36 1.87 -5.09
N THR A 120 7.16 0.63 -5.53
CA THR A 120 5.85 -0.02 -5.52
C THR A 120 5.96 -1.47 -5.09
N ASP A 121 4.80 -2.10 -4.92
CA ASP A 121 4.66 -3.53 -4.89
C ASP A 121 5.13 -4.21 -6.17
N ARG A 122 5.24 -5.55 -6.12
CA ARG A 122 5.59 -6.43 -7.23
C ARG A 122 4.44 -6.60 -8.24
N HIS A 123 3.75 -5.52 -8.57
CA HIS A 123 2.58 -5.55 -9.43
C HIS A 123 2.97 -5.63 -10.92
N VAL A 124 2.64 -6.75 -11.57
CA VAL A 124 3.10 -7.07 -12.94
C VAL A 124 2.63 -6.05 -13.97
N GLN A 125 1.38 -5.56 -13.87
CA GLN A 125 0.87 -4.58 -14.82
C GLN A 125 1.55 -3.22 -14.68
N ILE A 126 1.84 -2.80 -13.44
CA ILE A 126 2.56 -1.54 -13.18
C ILE A 126 3.97 -1.63 -13.76
N ARG A 127 4.70 -2.72 -13.48
CA ARG A 127 6.03 -2.95 -14.04
C ARG A 127 6.03 -2.92 -15.57
N SER A 128 5.04 -3.56 -16.20
CA SER A 128 4.90 -3.58 -17.66
C SER A 128 4.59 -2.19 -18.22
N TYR A 129 3.73 -1.43 -17.53
CA TYR A 129 3.35 -0.08 -17.92
C TYR A 129 4.52 0.90 -17.84
N ILE A 130 5.21 0.96 -16.71
CA ILE A 130 6.37 1.86 -16.49
C ILE A 130 7.45 1.64 -17.56
N LYS A 131 7.75 0.37 -17.88
CA LYS A 131 8.74 0.03 -18.92
C LYS A 131 8.38 0.52 -20.32
N LYS A 132 7.10 0.68 -20.62
CA LYS A 132 6.59 1.06 -21.96
C LYS A 132 6.28 2.54 -22.07
N ASP A 133 5.98 3.19 -20.95
CA ASP A 133 5.55 4.59 -20.92
C ASP A 133 6.74 5.54 -21.05
N VAL A 134 6.74 6.34 -22.13
CA VAL A 134 7.83 7.28 -22.43
C VAL A 134 8.00 8.33 -21.33
N ALA A 135 6.91 8.75 -20.66
CA ALA A 135 6.95 9.75 -19.60
C ALA A 135 7.52 9.21 -18.28
N MET A 136 7.70 7.89 -18.16
CA MET A 136 8.28 7.23 -16.99
C MET A 136 9.64 6.59 -17.26
N LYS A 137 10.20 6.79 -18.46
CA LYS A 137 11.43 6.10 -18.90
C LYS A 137 12.65 6.40 -18.02
N ASP A 138 12.74 7.62 -17.49
CA ASP A 138 13.88 8.08 -16.68
C ASP A 138 13.66 7.87 -15.16
N VAL A 139 12.56 7.21 -14.79
CA VAL A 139 12.22 6.93 -13.38
C VAL A 139 12.92 5.64 -12.95
N ASP A 140 13.67 5.72 -11.85
CA ASP A 140 14.21 4.53 -11.18
C ASP A 140 13.07 3.80 -10.46
N HIS A 141 12.49 2.80 -11.11
CA HIS A 141 11.43 1.97 -10.52
C HIS A 141 12.04 0.87 -9.65
N ARG A 142 11.63 0.81 -8.38
CA ARG A 142 12.10 -0.16 -7.39
C ARG A 142 10.93 -0.87 -6.70
N PHE A 143 11.22 -2.02 -6.10
CA PHE A 143 10.28 -2.80 -5.30
C PHE A 143 10.52 -2.60 -3.82
N ASP A 144 9.42 -2.52 -3.08
CA ASP A 144 9.46 -2.64 -1.63
C ASP A 144 10.03 -4.01 -1.21
N VAL A 145 11.05 -3.97 -0.34
CA VAL A 145 11.79 -5.16 0.08
C VAL A 145 10.93 -6.08 0.94
N TRP A 146 10.02 -5.52 1.75
CA TRP A 146 9.16 -6.26 2.64
C TRP A 146 8.23 -7.22 1.89
N HIS A 147 7.67 -6.80 0.76
CA HIS A 147 6.78 -7.66 -0.04
C HIS A 147 7.55 -8.89 -0.59
N ILE A 148 8.81 -8.72 -0.98
CA ILE A 148 9.68 -9.82 -1.43
C ILE A 148 10.08 -10.70 -0.24
N ALA A 149 10.50 -10.09 0.87
CA ALA A 149 10.87 -10.78 2.11
C ALA A 149 9.73 -11.65 2.65
N LYS A 150 8.51 -11.10 2.69
CA LYS A 150 7.30 -11.78 3.15
C LYS A 150 6.96 -12.99 2.27
N SER A 151 7.02 -12.82 0.94
CA SER A 151 6.79 -13.92 -0.01
C SER A 151 7.86 -15.01 0.11
N PHE A 152 9.13 -14.63 0.21
CA PHE A 152 10.25 -15.54 0.40
C PHE A 152 10.14 -16.32 1.72
N LYS A 153 9.88 -15.62 2.84
CA LYS A 153 9.65 -16.22 4.15
C LYS A 153 8.52 -17.25 4.13
N LYS A 154 7.40 -16.94 3.46
CA LYS A 154 6.28 -17.89 3.32
C LYS A 154 6.70 -19.17 2.59
N LYS A 155 7.50 -19.05 1.54
CA LYS A 155 8.03 -20.23 0.80
C LYS A 155 9.02 -21.03 1.64
N MET A 156 9.93 -20.36 2.36
CA MET A 156 10.84 -20.99 3.31
C MET A 156 10.09 -21.77 4.40
N LEU A 157 9.05 -21.17 5.00
CA LEU A 157 8.19 -21.85 5.98
C LEU A 157 7.54 -23.11 5.39
N ALA A 158 7.02 -23.03 4.16
CA ALA A 158 6.42 -24.18 3.49
C ALA A 158 7.44 -25.29 3.18
N LEU A 159 8.66 -24.93 2.77
CA LEU A 159 9.74 -25.91 2.55
C LEU A 159 10.16 -26.57 3.85
N SER A 160 10.29 -25.80 4.92
CA SER A 160 10.73 -26.31 6.22
C SER A 160 9.75 -27.28 6.88
N ALA A 161 8.48 -27.26 6.46
CA ALA A 161 7.46 -28.20 6.91
C ALA A 161 7.56 -29.57 6.20
N ARG A 162 8.39 -29.70 5.16
CA ARG A 162 8.61 -30.97 4.46
C ARG A 162 9.52 -31.89 5.28
N LYS A 163 9.29 -33.21 5.18
CA LYS A 163 10.20 -34.22 5.74
C LYS A 163 11.62 -33.99 5.19
N LYS A 164 12.64 -34.10 6.05
CA LYS A 164 14.07 -33.86 5.75
C LYS A 164 14.47 -32.39 5.48
N CYS A 165 13.60 -31.40 5.72
CA CYS A 165 13.91 -29.97 5.52
C CYS A 165 13.68 -29.11 6.78
N SER A 166 13.48 -29.72 7.95
CA SER A 166 13.16 -29.01 9.20
C SER A 166 14.25 -28.01 9.62
N GLU A 167 15.51 -28.27 9.28
CA GLU A 167 16.65 -27.38 9.54
C GLU A 167 16.47 -25.98 8.91
N LEU A 168 15.73 -25.86 7.80
CA LEU A 168 15.44 -24.58 7.15
C LEU A 168 14.76 -23.57 8.08
N GLN A 169 14.01 -24.02 9.10
CA GLN A 169 13.39 -23.14 10.09
C GLN A 169 14.42 -22.22 10.77
N GLY A 170 15.59 -22.76 11.12
CA GLY A 170 16.66 -22.00 11.75
C GLY A 170 17.26 -20.94 10.83
N TRP A 171 17.18 -21.14 9.51
CA TRP A 171 17.81 -20.26 8.52
C TRP A 171 16.91 -19.10 8.08
N ILE A 172 15.59 -19.18 8.31
CA ILE A 172 14.61 -18.21 7.80
C ILE A 172 14.97 -16.78 8.19
N LYS A 173 15.30 -16.56 9.47
CA LYS A 173 15.63 -15.22 9.98
C LYS A 173 16.87 -14.66 9.29
N SER A 174 17.92 -15.47 9.18
CA SER A 174 19.17 -15.07 8.52
C SER A 174 18.96 -14.77 7.05
N ALA A 175 18.23 -15.63 6.33
CA ALA A 175 17.99 -15.44 4.90
C ALA A 175 17.10 -14.22 4.58
N VAL A 176 16.11 -13.93 5.43
CA VAL A 176 15.32 -12.70 5.33
C VAL A 176 16.19 -11.47 5.64
N ASN A 177 17.02 -11.51 6.68
CA ASN A 177 17.93 -10.40 7.00
C ASN A 177 18.94 -10.16 5.88
N HIS A 178 19.46 -11.21 5.25
CA HIS A 178 20.37 -11.13 4.11
C HIS A 178 19.71 -10.40 2.93
N LEU A 179 18.42 -10.64 2.67
CA LEU A 179 17.67 -9.91 1.63
C LEU A 179 17.64 -8.40 1.90
N TYR A 180 17.41 -7.98 3.15
CA TYR A 180 17.47 -6.56 3.52
C TYR A 180 18.90 -6.03 3.40
N TRP A 181 19.90 -6.79 3.85
CA TRP A 181 21.31 -6.42 3.74
C TRP A 181 21.76 -6.25 2.29
N VAL A 182 21.31 -7.09 1.36
CA VAL A 182 21.59 -6.97 -0.08
C VAL A 182 21.17 -5.59 -0.60
N ALA A 183 19.96 -5.15 -0.24
CA ALA A 183 19.43 -3.86 -0.64
C ALA A 183 20.17 -2.70 0.06
N SER A 184 20.25 -2.74 1.39
CA SER A 184 20.82 -1.63 2.17
C SER A 184 22.33 -1.46 2.00
N SER A 185 23.06 -2.53 1.68
CA SER A 185 24.50 -2.47 1.41
C SER A 185 24.84 -2.06 -0.03
N THR A 186 23.84 -1.78 -0.87
CA THR A 186 24.02 -1.38 -2.27
C THR A 186 23.28 -0.06 -2.54
N PRO A 187 23.75 1.07 -1.96
CA PRO A 187 23.03 2.35 -1.97
C PRO A 187 22.87 2.98 -3.36
N ASP A 188 23.75 2.63 -4.30
CA ASP A 188 23.65 3.02 -5.72
C ASP A 188 22.59 2.20 -6.50
N GLY A 189 22.02 1.17 -5.87
CA GLY A 189 21.02 0.30 -6.47
C GLY A 189 21.55 -0.55 -7.63
N ASN A 190 22.85 -0.86 -7.67
CA ASN A 190 23.44 -1.71 -8.71
C ASN A 190 22.84 -3.12 -8.68
N GLY A 191 21.91 -3.38 -9.60
CA GLY A 191 21.15 -4.63 -9.65
C GLY A 191 21.99 -5.89 -9.87
N THR A 192 23.11 -5.79 -10.59
CA THR A 192 24.04 -6.91 -10.81
C THR A 192 24.75 -7.27 -9.51
N LEU A 193 25.24 -6.26 -8.78
CA LEU A 193 25.87 -6.45 -7.47
C LEU A 193 24.87 -7.01 -6.45
N MET A 194 23.64 -6.50 -6.44
CA MET A 194 22.59 -7.01 -5.55
C MET A 194 22.28 -8.49 -5.83
N LEU A 195 22.19 -8.88 -7.10
CA LEU A 195 21.98 -10.28 -7.48
C LEU A 195 23.17 -11.16 -7.06
N ALA A 196 24.40 -10.69 -7.23
CA ALA A 196 25.59 -11.39 -6.78
C ALA A 196 25.58 -11.61 -5.26
N LYS A 197 25.36 -10.54 -4.48
CA LYS A 197 25.23 -10.61 -3.01
C LYS A 197 24.11 -11.56 -2.58
N TRP A 198 22.98 -11.59 -3.28
CA TRP A 198 21.89 -12.51 -2.96
C TRP A 198 22.28 -13.95 -3.21
N LEU A 199 22.82 -14.28 -4.40
CA LEU A 199 23.16 -15.66 -4.76
C LEU A 199 24.29 -16.22 -3.90
N SER A 200 25.15 -15.38 -3.32
CA SER A 200 26.21 -15.84 -2.41
C SER A 200 25.67 -16.52 -1.13
N ILE A 201 24.40 -16.30 -0.78
CA ILE A 201 23.78 -16.90 0.41
C ILE A 201 23.79 -18.45 0.38
N ALA A 202 23.72 -19.05 -0.82
CA ALA A 202 23.79 -20.50 -0.97
C ALA A 202 25.16 -21.05 -0.54
N ASN A 203 26.23 -20.29 -0.77
CA ASN A 203 27.61 -20.67 -0.38
C ASN A 203 27.83 -20.51 1.12
N HIS A 204 27.29 -19.45 1.73
CA HIS A 204 27.41 -19.21 3.17
C HIS A 204 26.79 -20.36 4.00
N LEU A 205 25.72 -20.99 3.50
CA LEU A 205 25.12 -22.15 4.16
C LEU A 205 26.00 -23.40 4.14
N GLN A 206 26.92 -23.50 3.20
CA GLN A 206 27.87 -24.60 3.10
C GLN A 206 29.20 -24.29 3.83
N ASN A 207 29.22 -23.22 4.65
CA ASN A 207 30.42 -22.73 5.35
C ASN A 207 31.59 -22.41 4.39
N VAL A 208 31.28 -22.04 3.15
CA VAL A 208 32.27 -21.65 2.15
C VAL A 208 32.40 -20.13 2.18
N HIS A 209 33.51 -19.66 2.76
CA HIS A 209 33.79 -18.23 3.01
C HIS A 209 35.03 -17.68 2.27
N HIS A 210 35.65 -18.47 1.39
CA HIS A 210 36.92 -18.12 0.72
C HIS A 210 36.77 -18.15 -0.81
N ASN A 211 37.69 -17.49 -1.52
CA ASN A 211 37.66 -17.29 -2.98
C ASN A 211 36.46 -16.47 -3.52
N HIS A 212 35.92 -15.54 -2.74
CA HIS A 212 34.96 -14.52 -3.23
C HIS A 212 35.65 -13.34 -3.96
N GLY A 213 36.75 -13.58 -4.66
CA GLY A 213 37.63 -12.53 -5.21
C GLY A 213 36.90 -11.51 -6.11
N ASP A 214 37.06 -10.23 -5.75
CA ASP A 214 36.56 -8.97 -6.35
C ASP A 214 35.01 -8.76 -6.40
N PRO A 215 34.49 -7.51 -6.31
CA PRO A 215 33.11 -7.18 -5.93
C PRO A 215 32.06 -7.55 -6.99
N LEU A 216 32.45 -8.16 -8.10
CA LEU A 216 31.56 -8.70 -9.14
C LEU A 216 31.65 -10.24 -9.26
N CYS A 217 32.30 -10.92 -8.31
CA CYS A 217 32.26 -12.37 -8.08
C CYS A 217 32.34 -13.23 -9.36
N THR A 218 33.54 -13.38 -9.89
CA THR A 218 33.90 -14.31 -10.97
C THR A 218 33.54 -15.78 -10.64
N VAL A 219 33.39 -16.11 -9.35
CA VAL A 219 32.91 -17.42 -8.87
C VAL A 219 31.40 -17.60 -9.05
N ILE A 220 30.60 -16.53 -8.95
CA ILE A 220 29.16 -16.58 -9.24
C ILE A 220 28.92 -16.76 -10.75
N TYR A 221 29.82 -16.21 -11.59
CA TYR A 221 29.76 -16.38 -13.05
C TYR A 221 30.04 -17.82 -13.51
N LYS A 222 30.90 -18.58 -12.81
CA LYS A 222 31.09 -20.01 -13.08
C LYS A 222 29.81 -20.83 -12.77
N MET A 223 29.03 -20.43 -11.77
CA MET A 223 27.76 -21.09 -11.43
C MET A 223 26.60 -20.77 -12.38
N LEU A 224 26.63 -19.66 -13.11
CA LEU A 224 25.66 -19.40 -14.20
C LEU A 224 25.76 -20.42 -15.36
N ARG A 225 26.86 -21.21 -15.42
CA ARG A 225 27.09 -22.24 -16.44
C ARG A 225 26.83 -23.68 -15.98
N HIS A 226 26.76 -23.96 -14.68
CA HIS A 226 26.48 -25.32 -14.21
C HIS A 226 24.96 -25.57 -14.20
N LYS A 227 24.50 -26.21 -15.27
CA LYS A 227 23.24 -26.96 -15.27
C LYS A 227 23.30 -27.99 -14.14
N HIS A 228 22.26 -27.98 -13.30
CA HIS A 228 21.78 -29.09 -12.47
C HIS A 228 22.86 -30.05 -11.94
N GLY A 229 23.24 -29.87 -10.67
CA GLY A 229 24.01 -30.87 -9.95
C GLY A 229 24.34 -30.41 -8.55
N CYS A 230 23.55 -30.86 -7.57
CA CYS A 230 23.92 -30.73 -6.17
C CYS A 230 25.30 -31.39 -5.93
N ASN A 231 26.19 -30.67 -5.25
CA ASN A 231 27.53 -31.14 -4.87
C ASN A 231 27.41 -32.35 -3.88
N PRO A 232 28.40 -33.26 -3.75
CA PRO A 232 28.27 -34.49 -2.96
C PRO A 232 28.01 -34.34 -1.45
N VAL A 233 28.00 -33.12 -0.90
CA VAL A 233 27.82 -32.80 0.53
C VAL A 233 26.45 -32.13 0.82
N THR A 234 25.53 -32.13 -0.14
CA THR A 234 24.25 -31.40 -0.01
C THR A 234 23.18 -32.19 0.73
N THR A 235 22.64 -31.63 1.82
CA THR A 235 21.38 -32.12 2.40
C THR A 235 20.21 -31.79 1.46
N PRO A 236 19.09 -32.55 1.49
CA PRO A 236 17.87 -32.19 0.77
C PRO A 236 17.39 -30.76 1.06
N ALA A 237 17.62 -30.25 2.27
CA ALA A 237 17.30 -28.88 2.64
C ALA A 237 18.16 -27.86 1.90
N SER A 238 19.48 -28.11 1.78
CA SER A 238 20.40 -27.24 1.04
C SER A 238 20.01 -27.13 -0.44
N CYS A 239 19.71 -28.25 -1.11
CA CYS A 239 19.27 -28.24 -2.51
C CYS A 239 17.95 -27.43 -2.68
N MET A 240 16.96 -27.68 -1.82
CA MET A 240 15.66 -26.97 -1.87
C MET A 240 15.80 -25.47 -1.58
N PHE A 241 16.73 -25.10 -0.70
CA PHE A 241 17.06 -23.71 -0.43
C PHE A 241 17.72 -23.05 -1.65
N GLU A 242 18.72 -23.70 -2.25
CA GLU A 242 19.42 -23.21 -3.44
C GLU A 242 18.46 -22.98 -4.61
N ASP A 243 17.55 -23.94 -4.85
CA ASP A 243 16.50 -23.81 -5.85
C ASP A 243 15.59 -22.60 -5.58
N LEU A 244 15.20 -22.38 -4.32
CA LEU A 244 14.34 -21.26 -3.93
C LEU A 244 15.04 -19.90 -4.15
N VAL A 245 16.29 -19.76 -3.72
CA VAL A 245 17.04 -18.50 -3.87
C VAL A 245 17.38 -18.21 -5.33
N SER A 246 17.55 -19.25 -6.15
CA SER A 246 17.90 -19.17 -7.57
C SER A 246 16.73 -19.10 -8.54
N THR A 247 15.47 -19.11 -8.05
CA THR A 247 14.31 -19.07 -8.95
C THR A 247 14.37 -17.88 -9.93
N THR A 248 13.85 -18.08 -11.15
CA THR A 248 13.75 -17.04 -12.19
C THR A 248 13.10 -15.76 -11.67
N GLN A 249 12.14 -15.90 -10.77
CA GLN A 249 11.47 -14.76 -10.14
C GLN A 249 12.42 -13.98 -9.21
N MET A 250 13.14 -14.66 -8.31
CA MET A 250 14.13 -13.99 -7.44
C MET A 250 15.22 -13.30 -8.26
N ARG A 251 15.74 -13.96 -9.30
CA ARG A 251 16.73 -13.35 -10.21
C ARG A 251 16.25 -12.07 -10.89
N LYS A 252 14.94 -11.94 -11.11
CA LYS A 252 14.32 -10.74 -11.71
C LYS A 252 13.95 -9.66 -10.69
N ASP A 253 13.73 -10.02 -9.44
CA ASP A 253 13.24 -9.10 -8.40
C ASP A 253 14.36 -8.55 -7.53
N ILE A 254 15.41 -9.33 -7.25
CA ILE A 254 16.56 -8.89 -6.45
C ILE A 254 17.21 -7.62 -7.04
N PRO A 255 17.43 -7.50 -8.36
CA PRO A 255 17.98 -6.28 -8.94
C PRO A 255 17.09 -5.04 -8.76
N MET A 256 15.81 -5.24 -8.46
CA MET A 256 14.81 -4.19 -8.34
C MET A 256 14.57 -3.76 -6.89
N LEU A 257 15.20 -4.38 -5.88
CA LEU A 257 14.95 -4.00 -4.49
C LEU A 257 15.28 -2.52 -4.26
N SER A 258 14.42 -1.83 -3.53
CA SER A 258 14.69 -0.46 -3.11
C SER A 258 15.79 -0.45 -2.05
N PRO A 259 16.92 0.25 -2.27
CA PRO A 259 18.07 0.22 -1.36
C PRO A 259 17.86 1.06 -0.11
N MET A 260 17.18 2.20 -0.24
CA MET A 260 17.04 3.22 0.82
C MET A 260 15.58 3.37 1.25
N GLU A 261 14.68 3.51 0.28
CA GLU A 261 13.29 3.90 0.53
C GLU A 261 12.39 2.68 0.73
N GLN A 262 11.45 2.73 1.68
CA GLN A 262 10.47 1.65 1.93
C GLN A 262 9.05 2.24 2.01
N THR A 263 8.05 1.42 1.71
CA THR A 263 6.64 1.85 1.72
C THR A 263 5.91 1.48 3.02
N SER A 264 6.62 1.13 4.09
CA SER A 264 6.01 0.75 5.38
C SER A 264 5.07 1.82 5.96
N GLU A 265 5.30 3.09 5.64
CA GLU A 265 4.43 4.21 6.02
C GLU A 265 3.11 4.23 5.23
N LEU A 266 3.07 3.73 3.99
CA LEU A 266 1.82 3.58 3.24
C LEU A 266 0.88 2.56 3.92
N GLU A 267 1.42 1.50 4.52
CA GLU A 267 0.63 0.56 5.33
C GLU A 267 0.07 1.24 6.59
N ALA A 268 0.84 2.13 7.23
CA ALA A 268 0.36 2.96 8.33
C ALA A 268 -0.77 3.89 7.88
N TYR A 269 -0.65 4.52 6.71
CA TYR A 269 -1.71 5.31 6.10
C TYR A 269 -2.96 4.47 5.81
N HIS A 270 -2.82 3.27 5.24
CA HIS A 270 -3.94 2.38 4.97
C HIS A 270 -4.67 1.93 6.24
N SER A 271 -3.98 1.84 7.38
CA SER A 271 -4.60 1.66 8.69
C SER A 271 -5.50 2.85 9.05
N VAL A 272 -5.06 4.09 8.82
CA VAL A 272 -5.87 5.30 9.00
C VAL A 272 -7.08 5.29 8.06
N VAL A 273 -6.91 4.93 6.79
CA VAL A 273 -8.03 4.81 5.83
C VAL A 273 -9.11 3.86 6.37
N ASN A 274 -8.75 2.77 7.05
CA ASN A 274 -9.74 1.83 7.61
C ASN A 274 -10.56 2.44 8.76
N GLN A 275 -10.04 3.43 9.49
CA GLN A 275 -10.80 4.16 10.50
C GLN A 275 -11.84 5.09 9.86
N PHE A 276 -11.46 5.76 8.77
CA PHE A 276 -12.34 6.71 8.07
C PHE A 276 -13.29 6.02 7.08
N SER A 277 -12.92 4.87 6.53
CA SER A 277 -13.70 4.12 5.55
C SER A 277 -13.62 2.61 5.81
N PRO A 278 -14.31 2.11 6.86
CA PRO A 278 -14.29 0.69 7.18
C PRO A 278 -14.86 -0.16 6.03
N LYS A 279 -14.24 -1.31 5.75
CA LYS A 279 -14.65 -2.21 4.65
C LYS A 279 -16.07 -2.76 4.79
N MET A 280 -16.62 -2.76 6.01
CA MET A 280 -17.96 -3.28 6.29
C MET A 280 -19.08 -2.29 5.95
N ILE A 281 -18.75 -1.04 5.62
CA ILE A 281 -19.74 0.00 5.34
C ILE A 281 -19.65 0.40 3.87
N GLY A 282 -20.77 0.29 3.16
CA GLY A 282 -20.89 0.74 1.78
C GLY A 282 -21.02 2.27 1.68
N PHE A 283 -20.17 2.90 0.87
CA PHE A 283 -20.24 4.34 0.61
C PHE A 283 -20.63 4.65 -0.85
N SER A 284 -21.20 5.82 -1.07
CA SER A 284 -21.34 6.37 -2.43
C SER A 284 -19.96 6.78 -2.98
N TYR A 285 -19.82 6.96 -4.29
CA TYR A 285 -18.56 7.38 -4.91
C TYR A 285 -17.98 8.64 -4.23
N PHE A 286 -18.78 9.70 -4.12
CA PHE A 286 -18.34 10.93 -3.47
C PHE A 286 -18.14 10.78 -1.96
N GLY A 287 -18.91 9.93 -1.30
CA GLY A 287 -18.70 9.61 0.12
C GLY A 287 -17.36 8.93 0.35
N MET A 288 -17.00 7.96 -0.50
CA MET A 288 -15.70 7.29 -0.48
C MET A 288 -14.56 8.27 -0.77
N THR A 289 -14.68 9.09 -1.82
CA THR A 289 -13.69 10.14 -2.15
C THR A 289 -13.45 11.09 -0.96
N CYS A 290 -14.51 11.53 -0.28
CA CYS A 290 -14.35 12.45 0.85
C CYS A 290 -13.66 11.77 2.04
N ARG A 291 -13.98 10.50 2.31
CA ARG A 291 -13.35 9.76 3.41
C ARG A 291 -11.86 9.53 3.19
N ILE A 292 -11.45 9.20 1.96
CA ILE A 292 -10.02 9.03 1.65
C ILE A 292 -9.26 10.38 1.70
N TYR A 293 -9.91 11.50 1.38
CA TYR A 293 -9.31 12.83 1.55
C TYR A 293 -9.20 13.21 3.03
N LEU A 294 -10.22 12.89 3.85
CA LEU A 294 -10.15 13.09 5.29
C LEU A 294 -9.04 12.26 5.94
N SER A 295 -8.89 10.99 5.55
CA SER A 295 -7.79 10.16 6.06
C SER A 295 -6.44 10.72 5.64
N ALA A 296 -6.29 11.23 4.42
CA ALA A 296 -5.04 11.82 3.95
C ALA A 296 -4.70 13.12 4.68
N LEU A 297 -5.69 13.99 4.92
CA LEU A 297 -5.53 15.19 5.75
C LEU A 297 -5.11 14.84 7.18
N HIS A 298 -5.80 13.88 7.79
CA HIS A 298 -5.48 13.40 9.13
C HIS A 298 -4.06 12.83 9.19
N TYR A 299 -3.69 11.99 8.23
CA TYR A 299 -2.38 11.36 8.19
C TYR A 299 -1.26 12.38 7.96
N ASN A 300 -1.40 13.28 6.98
CA ASN A 300 -0.38 14.27 6.65
C ASN A 300 -0.09 15.25 7.80
N GLU A 301 -1.10 15.57 8.62
CA GLU A 301 -0.90 16.38 9.82
C GLU A 301 -0.07 15.64 10.89
N ASN A 302 -0.13 14.30 10.88
CA ASN A 302 0.23 13.46 12.01
C ASN A 302 1.38 12.48 11.76
N VAL A 303 1.89 12.38 10.53
CA VAL A 303 2.98 11.45 10.17
C VAL A 303 4.32 11.82 10.83
N ASN A 304 4.67 13.11 10.87
CA ASN A 304 5.97 13.61 11.34
C ASN A 304 6.00 14.06 12.82
N TRP A 305 5.21 13.43 13.69
CA TRP A 305 5.26 13.83 15.11
C TRP A 305 6.63 13.57 15.73
N ARG A 306 7.13 14.62 16.37
CA ARG A 306 8.31 14.58 17.22
C ARG A 306 8.06 13.64 18.40
N GLN A 307 9.10 12.92 18.80
CA GLN A 307 9.12 12.21 20.06
C GLN A 307 8.82 13.20 21.19
N ALA A 308 7.88 12.86 22.06
CA ALA A 308 7.55 13.66 23.23
C ALA A 308 8.76 13.73 24.15
N THR A 309 9.04 14.90 24.70
CA THR A 309 10.09 15.10 25.69
C THR A 309 9.49 15.34 27.08
N LEU A 310 10.25 15.02 28.12
CA LEU A 310 9.98 15.47 29.48
C LEU A 310 10.29 16.98 29.60
N ALA A 311 9.87 17.61 30.69
CA ALA A 311 10.22 19.01 30.97
C ALA A 311 11.74 19.22 31.04
N SER A 312 12.51 18.19 31.37
CA SER A 312 13.98 18.15 31.34
C SER A 312 14.59 18.09 29.93
N GLY A 313 13.79 17.96 28.87
CA GLY A 313 14.25 17.75 27.50
C GLY A 313 14.51 16.29 27.11
N GLU A 314 14.43 15.35 28.07
CA GLU A 314 14.68 13.94 27.81
C GLU A 314 13.58 13.29 26.95
N LYS A 315 13.99 12.49 25.96
CA LYS A 315 13.11 11.78 25.03
C LYS A 315 12.29 10.70 25.74
N ARG A 316 10.96 10.70 25.54
CA ARG A 316 10.05 9.71 26.12
C ARG A 316 9.95 8.46 25.26
N TRP A 317 10.01 7.32 25.92
CA TRP A 317 9.84 6.01 25.32
C TRP A 317 8.61 5.31 25.89
N ARG A 318 8.09 4.32 25.17
CA ARG A 318 7.09 3.36 25.62
C ARG A 318 7.62 1.97 25.32
N VAL A 319 7.55 1.08 26.31
CA VAL A 319 7.82 -0.34 26.11
C VAL A 319 6.54 -1.01 25.61
N GLU A 320 6.63 -1.71 24.48
CA GLU A 320 5.53 -2.49 23.91
C GLU A 320 5.92 -3.96 23.82
N PHE A 321 4.93 -4.85 23.86
CA PHE A 321 5.10 -6.29 23.68
C PHE A 321 4.37 -6.73 22.41
N PRO A 322 4.99 -6.60 21.21
CA PRO A 322 4.31 -6.96 19.97
C PRO A 322 4.00 -8.45 19.93
N LYS A 323 2.77 -8.81 19.55
CA LYS A 323 2.35 -10.22 19.40
C LYS A 323 3.28 -11.03 18.50
N SER A 324 3.90 -10.39 17.51
CA SER A 324 4.87 -11.02 16.59
C SER A 324 6.15 -11.49 17.27
N LYS A 325 6.53 -10.89 18.41
CA LYS A 325 7.74 -11.22 19.18
C LYS A 325 7.51 -12.23 20.32
N ARG A 326 6.27 -12.72 20.51
CA ARG A 326 5.94 -13.82 21.44
C ARG A 326 6.50 -13.67 22.86
N GLY A 327 6.52 -12.46 23.41
CA GLY A 327 6.95 -12.19 24.79
C GLY A 327 8.09 -11.18 24.90
N ASP A 328 8.87 -10.98 23.84
CA ASP A 328 9.92 -9.95 23.87
C ASP A 328 9.35 -8.54 23.74
N ASP A 329 9.99 -7.59 24.41
CA ASP A 329 9.64 -6.19 24.36
C ASP A 329 10.36 -5.43 23.22
N VAL A 330 9.81 -4.25 22.93
CA VAL A 330 10.39 -3.25 22.04
C VAL A 330 10.18 -1.88 22.65
N ALA A 331 11.26 -1.13 22.84
CA ALA A 331 11.19 0.30 23.12
C ALA A 331 10.76 1.05 21.84
N ARG A 332 9.65 1.78 21.92
CA ARG A 332 9.17 2.68 20.86
C ARG A 332 9.16 4.12 21.35
N GLU A 333 9.38 5.06 20.43
CA GLU A 333 9.26 6.48 20.73
C GLU A 333 7.82 6.83 21.13
N ARG A 334 7.65 7.49 22.28
CA ARG A 334 6.34 8.03 22.65
C ARG A 334 6.16 9.35 21.91
N LYS A 335 5.33 9.37 20.87
CA LYS A 335 5.03 10.57 20.09
C LYS A 335 4.15 11.56 20.88
N VAL A 336 4.20 12.84 20.49
CA VAL A 336 3.31 13.90 21.00
C VAL A 336 1.83 13.58 20.72
N GLN A 337 0.92 14.27 21.43
CA GLN A 337 -0.52 14.06 21.26
C GLN A 337 -0.99 14.48 19.87
N ILE A 338 -2.00 13.73 19.39
CA ILE A 338 -2.53 13.89 18.05
C ILE A 338 -3.29 15.21 17.89
N THR A 339 -3.06 15.90 16.77
CA THR A 339 -3.76 17.15 16.46
C THR A 339 -4.85 16.94 15.41
N HIS A 340 -5.80 17.88 15.39
CA HIS A 340 -6.95 17.87 14.50
C HIS A 340 -7.17 19.25 13.86
N ASN A 341 -6.11 19.99 13.58
CA ASN A 341 -6.18 21.34 13.02
C ASN A 341 -6.81 21.35 11.62
N TYR A 342 -6.66 20.26 10.86
CA TYR A 342 -7.41 20.03 9.62
C TYR A 342 -8.93 20.08 9.83
N VAL A 343 -9.45 19.68 11.01
CA VAL A 343 -10.88 19.76 11.33
C VAL A 343 -11.32 21.21 11.47
N THR A 344 -10.53 22.06 12.12
CA THR A 344 -10.82 23.51 12.22
C THR A 344 -10.85 24.15 10.84
N ARG A 345 -9.89 23.81 9.95
CA ARG A 345 -9.88 24.26 8.55
C ARG A 345 -11.13 23.80 7.79
N LEU A 346 -11.56 22.55 8.01
CA LEU A 346 -12.77 22.00 7.41
C LEU A 346 -14.04 22.70 7.90
N GLN A 347 -14.16 22.94 9.21
CA GLN A 347 -15.28 23.67 9.79
C GLN A 347 -15.38 25.08 9.20
N ALA A 348 -14.28 25.82 9.14
CA ALA A 348 -14.23 27.14 8.53
C ALA A 348 -14.64 27.10 7.05
N ALA A 349 -14.13 26.13 6.28
CA ALA A 349 -14.49 25.97 4.87
C ALA A 349 -15.99 25.63 4.68
N VAL A 350 -16.57 24.79 5.54
CA VAL A 350 -18.01 24.48 5.49
C VAL A 350 -18.84 25.72 5.78
N VAL A 351 -18.52 26.45 6.86
CA VAL A 351 -19.23 27.68 7.24
C VAL A 351 -19.17 28.71 6.12
N ASP A 352 -17.99 28.97 5.56
CA ASP A 352 -17.81 29.90 4.43
C ASP A 352 -18.70 29.55 3.23
N ARG A 353 -18.76 28.26 2.86
CA ARG A 353 -19.61 27.80 1.76
C ARG A 353 -21.09 27.97 2.03
N VAL A 354 -21.52 27.71 3.27
CA VAL A 354 -22.92 27.87 3.68
C VAL A 354 -23.31 29.34 3.62
N LEU A 355 -22.50 30.23 4.20
CA LEU A 355 -22.73 31.68 4.20
C LEU A 355 -22.78 32.26 2.77
N LYS A 356 -21.91 31.76 1.87
CA LYS A 356 -21.88 32.19 0.46
C LYS A 356 -22.93 31.48 -0.42
N GLY A 357 -23.73 30.56 0.12
CA GLY A 357 -24.65 29.73 -0.67
C GLY A 357 -23.97 28.88 -1.74
N LYS A 358 -22.65 28.65 -1.64
CA LYS A 358 -21.83 27.98 -2.66
C LYS A 358 -22.05 26.47 -2.61
N LYS A 359 -23.17 26.00 -3.17
CA LYS A 359 -23.49 24.57 -3.27
C LYS A 359 -22.51 23.83 -4.19
N ARG A 360 -22.48 22.51 -4.08
CA ARG A 360 -21.67 21.64 -4.95
C ARG A 360 -22.08 21.81 -6.42
N ALA A 361 -21.11 21.99 -7.31
CA ALA A 361 -21.34 21.91 -8.75
C ALA A 361 -21.84 20.51 -9.16
N LYS A 362 -22.76 20.43 -10.13
CA LYS A 362 -23.24 19.14 -10.65
C LYS A 362 -22.07 18.36 -11.25
N LYS A 363 -21.63 17.29 -10.56
CA LYS A 363 -20.69 16.29 -11.07
C LYS A 363 -21.37 14.93 -11.09
N ARG A 364 -21.23 14.22 -12.20
CA ARG A 364 -21.68 12.83 -12.35
C ARG A 364 -20.63 11.91 -11.73
N ALA A 365 -21.08 10.99 -10.88
CA ALA A 365 -20.29 9.84 -10.48
C ALA A 365 -20.34 8.80 -11.60
N PRO A 366 -19.40 7.84 -11.64
CA PRO A 366 -19.55 6.66 -12.49
C PRO A 366 -20.84 5.92 -12.15
N ALA A 367 -21.40 5.24 -13.14
CA ALA A 367 -22.62 4.46 -12.95
C ALA A 367 -22.42 3.36 -11.88
N PRO A 368 -23.45 2.96 -11.13
CA PRO A 368 -23.38 1.79 -10.28
C PRO A 368 -23.01 0.53 -11.07
N LEU A 369 -22.41 -0.47 -10.43
CA LEU A 369 -22.05 -1.75 -11.09
C LEU A 369 -23.26 -2.45 -11.70
N CYS A 370 -24.42 -2.37 -11.05
CA CYS A 370 -25.66 -2.98 -11.53
C CYS A 370 -26.39 -2.15 -12.61
N ALA A 371 -25.78 -1.07 -13.12
CA ALA A 371 -26.44 -0.22 -14.11
C ALA A 371 -26.68 -0.93 -15.45
N SER A 372 -25.84 -1.91 -15.80
CA SER A 372 -25.98 -2.72 -17.02
C SER A 372 -26.80 -3.99 -16.82
N PHE A 373 -27.31 -4.25 -15.61
CA PHE A 373 -28.08 -5.46 -15.33
C PHE A 373 -29.56 -5.23 -15.65
N GLU A 374 -30.18 -6.23 -16.24
CA GLU A 374 -31.63 -6.29 -16.39
C GLU A 374 -32.27 -6.35 -15.01
N ARG A 375 -33.26 -5.49 -14.76
CA ARG A 375 -33.96 -5.39 -13.48
C ARG A 375 -35.30 -6.11 -13.63
N PRO A 376 -35.49 -7.28 -13.00
CA PRO A 376 -36.79 -7.94 -13.00
C PRO A 376 -37.82 -7.07 -12.27
N ASP A 377 -39.10 -7.31 -12.55
CA ASP A 377 -40.17 -6.71 -11.77
C ASP A 377 -40.05 -7.12 -10.29
N LYS A 378 -40.41 -6.21 -9.38
CA LYS A 378 -40.26 -6.44 -7.93
C LYS A 378 -41.08 -7.65 -7.47
N ARG A 379 -42.29 -7.85 -8.00
CA ARG A 379 -43.13 -9.00 -7.62
C ARG A 379 -42.52 -10.29 -8.13
N GLN A 380 -42.11 -10.33 -9.41
CA GLN A 380 -41.41 -11.47 -9.99
C GLN A 380 -40.14 -11.84 -9.19
N ALA A 381 -39.34 -10.85 -8.80
CA ALA A 381 -38.12 -11.10 -8.01
C ALA A 381 -38.41 -11.67 -6.60
N ILE A 382 -39.54 -11.30 -6.00
CA ILE A 382 -39.99 -11.84 -4.71
C ILE A 382 -40.45 -13.29 -4.89
N GLU A 383 -41.30 -13.57 -5.88
CA GLU A 383 -41.79 -14.91 -6.19
C GLU A 383 -40.63 -15.87 -6.54
N GLU A 384 -39.67 -15.44 -7.35
CA GLU A 384 -38.47 -16.23 -7.65
C GLU A 384 -37.61 -16.50 -6.42
N LYS A 385 -37.50 -15.54 -5.49
CA LYS A 385 -36.77 -15.72 -4.23
C LYS A 385 -37.48 -16.75 -3.36
N GLU A 386 -38.81 -16.66 -3.23
CA GLU A 386 -39.60 -17.55 -2.40
C GLU A 386 -39.61 -18.99 -2.92
N THR A 387 -39.69 -19.16 -4.25
CA THR A 387 -39.65 -20.48 -4.92
C THR A 387 -38.26 -21.12 -4.94
N ARG A 388 -37.18 -20.32 -5.06
CA ARG A 388 -35.79 -20.83 -5.09
C ARG A 388 -35.13 -20.90 -3.72
N SER A 389 -35.73 -20.33 -2.68
CA SER A 389 -35.18 -20.38 -1.32
C SER A 389 -35.14 -21.82 -0.81
N ARG A 390 -33.93 -22.32 -0.55
CA ARG A 390 -33.72 -23.66 0.04
C ARG A 390 -34.31 -23.78 1.45
N PHE A 391 -34.61 -22.66 2.10
CA PHE A 391 -35.23 -22.60 3.43
C PHE A 391 -36.76 -22.64 3.39
N ASN A 392 -37.37 -22.48 2.20
CA ASN A 392 -38.83 -22.52 2.01
C ASN A 392 -39.32 -23.87 1.47
N LYS A 393 -38.42 -24.84 1.27
CA LYS A 393 -38.82 -26.22 0.99
C LYS A 393 -39.32 -26.85 2.29
N THR A 394 -40.59 -26.62 2.62
CA THR A 394 -41.30 -27.49 3.57
C THR A 394 -41.22 -28.91 3.06
N HIS A 395 -40.71 -29.82 3.89
CA HIS A 395 -40.83 -31.26 3.69
C HIS A 395 -42.31 -31.60 3.61
N SER A 396 -42.82 -31.83 2.41
CA SER A 396 -44.06 -32.59 2.23
C SER A 396 -43.74 -34.03 2.66
N ALA A 397 -44.35 -34.47 3.76
CA ALA A 397 -44.36 -35.86 4.18
C ALA A 397 -45.16 -36.72 3.19
#